data_AF-A0A817YZ66-F1
#
_entry.id   AF-A0A817YZ66-F1
#
_cell.length_a   1.000
_cell.length_b   1.000
_cell.length_c   1.000
_cell.angle_alpha   90.00
_cell.angle_beta   90.00
_cell.angle_gamma   90.00
#
_symmetry.space_group_name_H-M   'P 1'
#
loop_
_entity.id
_entity.type
_entity.pdbx_description
1 polymer ?
#
loop_
_entity_poly.entity_id
_entity_poly.type
_entity_poly.pdbx_seq_one_letter_code
_entity_poly.pdbx_strand_id
1 'polypeptide(L)'
;MIYSHLPENPRWQLLSTTISMPQFTMLPGVSSTFFNLKLIILSPCNTNMVPFDTNRSLVEVLIRTLSDVYLSCSVDHDNTSGLAQYDVDRKLWYCLFRPRSSGYQALDIYARKGRPTGFSEGAIVLGLNMPKIIQFQKFPYTYDAFTSYKCQIFEPLTGKLKRVTKVTIHCRIPGADYVCLSYDGTLSSNKYNLADDIFKEEITVPKREITIYAKFPKDQESNHVEGLFKYTIERQFYLF
;
A
#
# COMPACT_ATOMS: atom_id res chain seq x y z
N MET A 1 -11.70 -24.72 -10.35
CA MET A 1 -12.11 -23.32 -10.63
C MET A 1 -11.25 -22.84 -11.80
N ILE A 2 -11.79 -22.03 -12.72
CA ILE A 2 -11.11 -21.66 -13.98
C ILE A 2 -9.77 -20.92 -13.80
N TYR A 3 -9.41 -20.55 -12.56
CA TYR A 3 -8.12 -19.94 -12.23
C TYR A 3 -6.99 -20.94 -11.96
N SER A 4 -7.32 -22.22 -11.78
CA SER A 4 -6.34 -23.28 -11.49
C SER A 4 -6.29 -24.37 -12.55
N HIS A 5 -7.35 -24.49 -13.36
CA HIS A 5 -7.46 -25.53 -14.38
C HIS A 5 -8.39 -25.07 -15.51
N LEU A 6 -7.95 -25.24 -16.76
CA LEU A 6 -8.77 -25.08 -17.96
C LEU A 6 -9.22 -26.46 -18.45
N PRO A 7 -10.51 -26.83 -18.37
CA PRO A 7 -10.97 -28.12 -18.89
C PRO A 7 -10.82 -28.18 -20.41
N GLU A 8 -10.49 -29.37 -20.94
CA GLU A 8 -10.38 -29.60 -22.38
C GLU A 8 -11.68 -29.34 -23.13
N ASN A 9 -12.82 -29.68 -22.52
CA ASN A 9 -14.14 -29.39 -23.08
C ASN A 9 -14.62 -28.00 -22.62
N PRO A 10 -14.81 -27.02 -23.54
CA PRO A 10 -15.27 -25.68 -23.18
C PRO A 10 -16.61 -25.66 -22.44
N ARG A 11 -17.49 -26.63 -22.66
CA ARG A 11 -18.81 -26.72 -21.98
C ARG A 11 -18.69 -26.99 -20.48
N TRP A 12 -17.55 -27.52 -20.02
CA TRP A 12 -17.29 -27.80 -18.60
C TRP A 12 -16.66 -26.63 -17.85
N GLN A 13 -16.41 -25.50 -18.51
CA GLN A 13 -15.89 -24.31 -17.83
C GLN A 13 -16.90 -23.71 -16.85
N LEU A 14 -18.20 -24.00 -17.03
CA LEU A 14 -19.31 -23.47 -16.22
C LEU A 14 -19.30 -21.93 -16.14
N LEU A 15 -18.77 -21.29 -17.18
CA LEU A 15 -18.78 -19.84 -17.36
C LEU A 15 -19.91 -19.43 -18.31
N SER A 16 -20.48 -18.25 -18.10
CA SER A 16 -21.39 -17.63 -19.07
C SER A 16 -20.70 -17.32 -20.40
N THR A 17 -19.39 -17.14 -20.39
CA THR A 17 -18.55 -16.98 -21.57
C THR A 17 -17.30 -17.83 -21.38
N THR A 18 -17.10 -18.81 -22.26
CA THR A 18 -15.93 -19.67 -22.23
C THR A 18 -14.67 -18.89 -22.58
N ILE A 19 -13.56 -19.22 -21.92
CA ILE A 19 -12.24 -18.65 -22.19
C ILE A 19 -11.37 -19.64 -22.96
N SER A 20 -10.49 -19.09 -23.79
CA SER A 20 -9.45 -19.82 -24.52
C SER A 20 -8.20 -20.05 -23.67
N MET A 21 -7.31 -20.94 -24.12
CA MET A 21 -6.02 -21.16 -23.45
C MET A 21 -5.17 -19.88 -23.33
N PRO A 22 -5.02 -19.03 -24.37
CA PRO A 22 -4.32 -17.75 -24.23
C PRO A 22 -4.94 -16.86 -23.16
N GLN A 23 -6.28 -16.75 -23.11
CA GLN A 23 -6.97 -15.96 -22.09
C GLN A 23 -6.78 -16.53 -20.68
N PHE A 24 -6.81 -17.87 -20.54
CA PHE A 24 -6.52 -18.54 -19.28
C PHE A 24 -5.11 -18.25 -18.78
N THR A 25 -4.11 -18.28 -19.67
CA THR A 25 -2.71 -17.97 -19.30
C THR A 25 -2.48 -16.50 -18.92
N MET A 26 -3.42 -15.62 -19.24
CA MET A 26 -3.42 -14.22 -18.83
C MET A 26 -4.16 -13.99 -17.51
N LEU A 27 -4.78 -15.00 -16.89
CA LEU A 27 -5.48 -14.80 -15.64
C LEU A 27 -4.49 -14.59 -14.47
N PRO A 28 -4.78 -13.65 -13.55
CA PRO A 28 -3.97 -13.45 -12.36
C PRO A 28 -3.91 -14.73 -11.52
N GLY A 29 -2.78 -14.96 -10.87
CA GLY A 29 -2.68 -16.01 -9.86
C GLY A 29 -3.54 -15.63 -8.67
N VAL A 30 -4.50 -16.46 -8.28
CA VAL A 30 -5.38 -16.19 -7.13
C VAL A 30 -5.55 -17.44 -6.27
N SER A 31 -5.70 -17.24 -4.96
CA SER A 31 -5.92 -18.32 -3.98
C SER A 31 -7.40 -18.41 -3.57
N SER A 32 -7.72 -19.34 -2.65
CA SER A 32 -9.05 -19.39 -2.02
C SER A 32 -9.40 -18.09 -1.28
N THR A 33 -8.40 -17.40 -0.69
CA THR A 33 -8.58 -16.13 0.03
C THR A 33 -9.19 -15.05 -0.88
N PHE A 34 -8.84 -15.03 -2.17
CA PHE A 34 -9.44 -14.13 -3.16
C PHE A 34 -10.98 -14.25 -3.20
N PHE A 35 -11.47 -15.49 -3.32
CA PHE A 35 -12.90 -15.77 -3.42
C PHE A 35 -13.61 -15.59 -2.09
N ASN A 36 -13.02 -16.10 -1.00
CA ASN A 36 -13.61 -16.03 0.34
C ASN A 36 -13.82 -14.59 0.82
N LEU A 37 -12.90 -13.69 0.46
CA LEU A 37 -12.94 -12.28 0.84
C LEU A 37 -13.54 -11.38 -0.26
N LYS A 38 -14.11 -11.97 -1.31
CA LYS A 38 -14.78 -11.25 -2.42
C LYS A 38 -13.91 -10.13 -2.99
N LEU A 39 -12.64 -10.42 -3.21
CA LEU A 39 -11.69 -9.51 -3.81
C LEU A 39 -12.01 -9.35 -5.30
N ILE A 40 -11.87 -8.13 -5.81
CA ILE A 40 -12.08 -7.80 -7.23
C ILE A 40 -10.92 -6.91 -7.67
N ILE A 41 -10.19 -7.34 -8.70
CA ILE A 41 -9.12 -6.54 -9.31
C ILE A 41 -9.75 -5.60 -10.33
N LEU A 42 -9.68 -4.29 -10.05
CA LEU A 42 -10.17 -3.25 -10.94
C LEU A 42 -9.10 -2.78 -11.92
N SER A 43 -7.84 -2.77 -11.47
CA SER A 43 -6.70 -2.44 -12.31
C SER A 43 -5.45 -3.18 -11.80
N PRO A 44 -4.66 -3.83 -12.67
CA PRO A 44 -4.98 -4.06 -14.08
C PRO A 44 -6.04 -5.17 -14.19
N CYS A 45 -7.04 -4.97 -15.05
CA CYS A 45 -8.14 -5.93 -15.20
C CYS A 45 -7.78 -7.04 -16.20
N ASN A 46 -8.17 -8.29 -15.92
CA ASN A 46 -8.05 -9.44 -16.82
C ASN A 46 -6.64 -9.72 -17.37
N THR A 47 -5.61 -9.43 -16.58
CA THR A 47 -4.22 -9.73 -16.91
C THR A 47 -3.47 -10.19 -15.67
N ASN A 48 -2.51 -11.07 -15.87
CA ASN A 48 -1.54 -11.49 -14.87
C ASN A 48 -0.32 -10.58 -14.86
N MET A 49 -0.12 -9.77 -15.90
CA MET A 49 1.01 -8.85 -16.01
C MET A 49 0.56 -7.41 -15.80
N VAL A 50 1.23 -6.69 -14.91
CA VAL A 50 1.01 -5.26 -14.71
C VAL A 50 1.89 -4.46 -15.66
N PRO A 51 1.34 -3.53 -16.46
CA PRO A 51 2.14 -2.68 -17.32
C PRO A 51 2.99 -1.71 -16.49
N PHE A 52 4.24 -1.49 -16.92
CA PHE A 52 5.15 -0.53 -16.31
C PHE A 52 5.40 0.66 -17.25
N ASP A 53 5.11 1.87 -16.77
CA ASP A 53 5.51 3.11 -17.43
C ASP A 53 6.89 3.51 -16.90
N THR A 54 7.89 3.57 -17.78
CA THR A 54 9.28 3.90 -17.41
C THR A 54 9.47 5.32 -16.88
N ASN A 55 8.47 6.20 -17.04
CA ASN A 55 8.46 7.54 -16.46
C ASN A 55 7.95 7.54 -15.01
N ARG A 56 7.41 6.42 -14.54
CA ARG A 56 6.93 6.25 -13.16
C ARG A 56 7.96 5.47 -12.35
N SER A 57 7.99 5.75 -11.05
CA SER A 57 8.84 5.02 -10.09
C SER A 57 8.08 3.93 -9.33
N LEU A 58 6.77 3.79 -9.55
CA LEU A 58 5.92 2.83 -8.86
C LEU A 58 4.82 2.29 -9.79
N VAL A 59 4.26 1.15 -9.39
CA VAL A 59 3.11 0.48 -10.02
C VAL A 59 1.94 0.49 -9.05
N GLU A 60 0.73 0.54 -9.59
CA GLU A 60 -0.52 0.53 -8.82
C GLU A 60 -1.39 -0.65 -9.25
N VAL A 61 -1.97 -1.33 -8.25
CA VAL A 61 -3.04 -2.30 -8.41
C VAL A 61 -4.23 -1.83 -7.57
N LEU A 62 -5.40 -1.70 -8.20
CA LEU A 62 -6.64 -1.25 -7.56
C LEU A 62 -7.52 -2.44 -7.23
N ILE A 63 -7.87 -2.59 -5.95
CA ILE A 63 -8.65 -3.71 -5.45
C ILE A 63 -9.92 -3.21 -4.76
N ARG A 64 -11.05 -3.84 -5.07
CA ARG A 64 -12.30 -3.72 -4.29
C ARG A 64 -12.51 -4.98 -3.47
N THR A 65 -13.02 -4.81 -2.26
CA THR A 65 -13.36 -5.91 -1.34
C THR A 65 -14.39 -5.44 -0.32
N LEU A 66 -14.77 -6.32 0.61
CA LEU A 66 -15.63 -6.02 1.74
C LEU A 66 -15.01 -4.96 2.67
N SER A 67 -15.86 -4.23 3.39
CA SER A 67 -15.43 -3.12 4.25
C SER A 67 -14.59 -3.55 5.45
N ASP A 68 -14.66 -4.83 5.85
CA ASP A 68 -13.95 -5.44 6.98
C ASP A 68 -12.70 -6.22 6.55
N VAL A 69 -12.24 -6.05 5.30
CA VAL A 69 -11.03 -6.69 4.76
C VAL A 69 -9.89 -5.69 4.67
N TYR A 70 -8.69 -6.13 5.05
CA TYR A 70 -7.47 -5.33 5.09
C TYR A 70 -6.40 -5.83 4.11
N LEU A 71 -5.90 -4.86 3.33
CA LEU A 71 -4.78 -4.85 2.37
C LEU A 71 -3.38 -5.01 2.98
N SER A 72 -2.53 -5.90 2.48
CA SER A 72 -1.07 -5.67 2.46
C SER A 72 -0.47 -6.19 1.14
N CYS A 73 0.72 -5.72 0.78
CA CYS A 73 1.34 -6.10 -0.49
C CYS A 73 2.87 -6.02 -0.44
N SER A 74 3.54 -6.76 -1.32
CA SER A 74 4.99 -6.79 -1.45
C SER A 74 5.44 -7.19 -2.86
N VAL A 75 6.68 -6.88 -3.20
CA VAL A 75 7.39 -7.37 -4.38
C VAL A 75 8.31 -8.51 -3.95
N ASP A 76 8.19 -9.68 -4.59
CA ASP A 76 8.98 -10.88 -4.28
C ASP A 76 9.05 -11.19 -2.77
N HIS A 77 7.91 -11.08 -2.08
CA HIS A 77 7.79 -11.25 -0.63
C HIS A 77 8.60 -10.25 0.25
N ASP A 78 9.17 -9.17 -0.31
CA ASP A 78 9.79 -8.09 0.46
C ASP A 78 8.77 -7.06 0.96
N ASN A 79 8.46 -7.12 2.25
CA ASN A 79 7.50 -6.24 2.91
C ASN A 79 7.86 -4.74 2.87
N THR A 80 9.06 -4.34 2.42
CA THR A 80 9.45 -2.92 2.33
C THR A 80 9.21 -2.27 0.96
N SER A 81 8.75 -3.07 -0.01
CA SER A 81 8.56 -2.67 -1.41
C SER A 81 7.10 -2.42 -1.79
N GLY A 82 6.16 -2.77 -0.92
CA GLY A 82 4.72 -2.53 -1.11
C GLY A 82 4.15 -1.54 -0.10
N LEU A 83 3.08 -0.84 -0.50
CA LEU A 83 2.26 0.01 0.36
C LEU A 83 0.80 -0.20 -0.01
N ALA A 84 0.02 -0.76 0.90
CA ALA A 84 -1.43 -0.84 0.78
C ALA A 84 -2.08 0.32 1.54
N GLN A 85 -2.89 1.12 0.85
CA GLN A 85 -3.62 2.24 1.44
C GLN A 85 -5.05 2.28 0.91
N TYR A 86 -5.97 2.90 1.67
CA TYR A 86 -7.40 2.87 1.34
C TYR A 86 -7.90 4.24 0.91
N ASP A 87 -8.57 4.28 -0.24
CA ASP A 87 -9.32 5.44 -0.70
C ASP A 87 -10.76 5.32 -0.20
N VAL A 88 -11.10 6.15 0.79
CA VAL A 88 -12.42 6.19 1.43
C VAL A 88 -13.51 6.65 0.47
N ASP A 89 -13.21 7.58 -0.43
CA ASP A 89 -14.20 8.18 -1.34
C ASP A 89 -14.63 7.16 -2.39
N ARG A 90 -13.64 6.46 -2.97
CA ARG A 90 -13.88 5.43 -3.99
C ARG A 90 -14.20 4.06 -3.39
N LYS A 91 -13.94 3.87 -2.10
CA LYS A 91 -14.04 2.61 -1.35
C LYS A 91 -13.17 1.51 -1.95
N LEU A 92 -11.92 1.86 -2.29
CA LEU A 92 -10.96 0.98 -2.96
C LEU A 92 -9.63 0.93 -2.21
N TRP A 93 -8.96 -0.21 -2.30
CA TRP A 93 -7.57 -0.35 -1.90
C TRP A 93 -6.64 -0.03 -3.06
N TYR A 94 -5.63 0.78 -2.76
CA TYR A 94 -4.49 1.08 -3.59
C TYR A 94 -3.32 0.24 -3.09
N CYS A 95 -2.95 -0.80 -3.84
CA CYS A 95 -1.75 -1.58 -3.61
C CYS A 95 -0.64 -0.99 -4.50
N LEU A 96 0.28 -0.26 -3.89
CA LEU A 96 1.39 0.39 -4.57
C LEU A 96 2.65 -0.45 -4.43
N PHE A 97 3.41 -0.58 -5.51
CA PHE A 97 4.63 -1.40 -5.55
C PHE A 97 5.80 -0.59 -6.09
N ARG A 98 6.97 -0.78 -5.47
CA ARG A 98 8.27 -0.20 -5.88
C ARG A 98 9.15 -1.33 -6.40
N PRO A 99 9.32 -1.47 -7.72
CA PRO A 99 10.18 -2.51 -8.29
C PRO A 99 11.64 -2.33 -7.88
N ARG A 100 12.35 -3.44 -7.65
CA ARG A 100 13.70 -3.44 -7.06
C ARG A 100 14.80 -3.72 -8.07
N SER A 101 14.49 -4.52 -9.07
CA SER A 101 15.42 -5.03 -10.07
C SER A 101 14.80 -4.94 -11.47
N SER A 102 15.62 -5.17 -12.49
CA SER A 102 15.16 -5.49 -13.84
C SER A 102 14.76 -6.97 -13.94
N GLY A 103 13.93 -7.29 -14.93
CA GLY A 103 13.40 -8.63 -15.15
C GLY A 103 12.05 -8.84 -14.45
N TYR A 104 11.64 -10.11 -14.44
CA TYR A 104 10.37 -10.52 -13.85
C TYR A 104 10.41 -10.42 -12.32
N GLN A 105 9.36 -9.86 -11.75
CA GLN A 105 9.11 -9.75 -10.31
C GLN A 105 7.65 -10.12 -10.03
N ALA A 106 7.42 -10.81 -8.92
CA ALA A 106 6.08 -11.11 -8.42
C ALA A 106 5.57 -9.95 -7.56
N LEU A 107 4.31 -9.55 -7.78
CA LEU A 107 3.58 -8.61 -6.96
C LEU A 107 2.54 -9.39 -6.16
N ASP A 108 2.80 -9.54 -4.87
CA ASP A 108 1.96 -10.28 -3.95
C ASP A 108 0.99 -9.34 -3.24
N ILE A 109 -0.28 -9.72 -3.19
CA ILE A 109 -1.31 -9.06 -2.38
C ILE A 109 -1.84 -10.09 -1.39
N TYR A 110 -1.77 -9.73 -0.11
CA TYR A 110 -2.28 -10.52 0.99
C TYR A 110 -3.53 -9.86 1.55
N ALA A 111 -4.43 -10.67 2.09
CA ALA A 111 -5.67 -10.19 2.67
C ALA A 111 -5.99 -10.88 3.98
N ARG A 112 -6.72 -10.16 4.82
CA ARG A 112 -7.28 -10.68 6.08
C ARG A 112 -8.61 -10.03 6.37
N LYS A 113 -9.45 -10.71 7.15
CA LYS A 113 -10.78 -10.25 7.55
C LYS A 113 -10.83 -9.88 9.03
N GLY A 114 -11.60 -8.86 9.37
CA GLY A 114 -11.98 -8.52 10.73
C GLY A 114 -10.94 -7.67 11.45
N ARG A 115 -9.77 -8.23 11.77
CA ARG A 115 -8.73 -7.51 12.52
C ARG A 115 -7.70 -6.87 11.58
N PRO A 116 -7.27 -5.65 11.87
CA PRO A 116 -6.21 -4.97 11.13
C PRO A 116 -4.80 -5.30 11.66
N THR A 117 -4.66 -6.33 12.49
CA THR A 117 -3.38 -6.88 12.92
C THR A 117 -3.43 -8.41 12.82
N GLY A 118 -2.26 -9.04 12.70
CA GLY A 118 -2.15 -10.50 12.57
C GLY A 118 -1.91 -11.01 11.15
N PHE A 119 -1.90 -12.34 11.02
CA PHE A 119 -1.52 -13.06 9.82
C PHE A 119 -2.42 -12.70 8.63
N SER A 120 -1.81 -12.41 7.48
CA SER A 120 -2.51 -12.19 6.21
C SER A 120 -2.19 -13.33 5.27
N GLU A 121 -3.20 -13.83 4.57
CA GLU A 121 -3.06 -14.92 3.61
C GLU A 121 -2.83 -14.37 2.22
N GLY A 122 -1.97 -15.03 1.43
CA GLY A 122 -1.74 -14.66 0.04
C GLY A 122 -3.03 -14.82 -0.75
N ALA A 123 -3.46 -13.75 -1.44
CA ALA A 123 -4.73 -13.71 -2.14
C ALA A 123 -4.57 -13.59 -3.66
N ILE A 124 -3.66 -12.71 -4.11
CA ILE A 124 -3.43 -12.43 -5.53
C ILE A 124 -1.93 -12.37 -5.77
N VAL A 125 -1.48 -12.93 -6.89
CA VAL A 125 -0.13 -12.78 -7.43
C VAL A 125 -0.24 -12.28 -8.86
N LEU A 126 0.46 -11.17 -9.14
CA LEU A 126 0.64 -10.60 -10.47
C LEU A 126 2.12 -10.61 -10.82
N GLY A 127 2.45 -10.64 -12.10
CA GLY A 127 3.78 -10.47 -12.63
C GLY A 127 4.04 -9.02 -13.05
N LEU A 128 5.28 -8.60 -12.93
CA LEU A 128 5.78 -7.33 -13.44
C LEU A 128 7.09 -7.60 -14.15
N ASN A 129 7.21 -7.20 -15.42
CA ASN A 129 8.47 -7.28 -16.14
C ASN A 129 9.12 -5.90 -16.22
N MET A 130 10.26 -5.74 -15.55
CA MET A 130 10.98 -4.48 -15.49
C MET A 130 12.06 -4.42 -16.57
N PRO A 131 12.01 -3.46 -17.52
CA PRO A 131 12.92 -3.43 -18.66
C PRO A 131 14.35 -3.03 -18.28
N LYS A 132 14.53 -2.29 -17.19
CA LYS A 132 15.83 -1.81 -16.71
C LYS A 132 15.81 -1.60 -15.21
N ILE A 133 17.00 -1.58 -14.62
CA ILE A 133 17.17 -1.22 -13.22
C ILE A 133 16.80 0.26 -13.06
N ILE A 134 15.94 0.53 -12.10
CA ILE A 134 15.60 1.88 -11.64
C ILE A 134 16.20 2.10 -10.25
N GLN A 135 16.45 3.36 -9.90
CA GLN A 135 16.87 3.69 -8.54
C GLN A 135 15.75 3.31 -7.57
N PHE A 136 15.97 2.24 -6.80
CA PHE A 136 14.99 1.74 -5.85
C PHE A 136 14.73 2.77 -4.75
N GLN A 137 13.45 3.04 -4.51
CA GLN A 137 12.97 3.88 -3.42
C GLN A 137 12.02 3.07 -2.53
N LYS A 138 12.16 3.18 -1.21
CA LYS A 138 11.22 2.56 -0.28
C LYS A 138 10.00 3.44 -0.07
N PHE A 139 8.86 2.86 0.26
CA PHE A 139 7.74 3.62 0.80
C PHE A 139 8.03 4.07 2.24
N PRO A 140 7.25 5.02 2.79
CA PRO A 140 7.25 5.30 4.22
C PRO A 140 6.92 4.01 4.97
N TYR A 141 7.55 3.82 6.12
CA TYR A 141 7.22 2.68 6.98
C TYR A 141 5.85 2.93 7.60
N THR A 142 4.90 2.02 7.46
CA THR A 142 3.57 2.13 8.07
C THR A 142 3.47 1.22 9.29
N TYR A 143 2.80 1.71 10.33
CA TYR A 143 2.41 0.94 11.49
C TYR A 143 1.01 0.34 11.30
N ASP A 144 0.62 -0.60 12.15
CA ASP A 144 -0.68 -1.27 12.07
C ASP A 144 -1.87 -0.30 12.10
N ALA A 145 -1.77 0.79 12.86
CA ALA A 145 -2.82 1.81 12.94
C ALA A 145 -3.11 2.45 11.57
N PHE A 146 -2.12 2.61 10.69
CA PHE A 146 -2.31 3.14 9.34
C PHE A 146 -3.37 2.34 8.56
N THR A 147 -3.20 1.02 8.53
CA THR A 147 -4.11 0.11 7.85
C THR A 147 -5.43 -0.03 8.60
N SER A 148 -5.38 -0.03 9.94
CA SER A 148 -6.56 -0.10 10.81
C SER A 148 -7.54 1.04 10.59
N TYR A 149 -7.00 2.26 10.52
CA TYR A 149 -7.75 3.49 10.33
C TYR A 149 -7.90 3.88 8.85
N LYS A 150 -7.53 2.98 7.91
CA LYS A 150 -7.73 3.18 6.47
C LYS A 150 -7.12 4.51 5.96
N CYS A 151 -5.92 4.80 6.44
CA CYS A 151 -5.19 6.01 6.08
C CYS A 151 -4.70 5.97 4.63
N GLN A 152 -4.38 7.14 4.09
CA GLN A 152 -3.83 7.31 2.74
C GLN A 152 -2.76 8.39 2.72
N ILE A 153 -1.61 8.12 2.11
CA ILE A 153 -0.54 9.10 1.89
C ILE A 153 -0.68 9.62 0.45
N PHE A 154 -0.82 10.94 0.29
CA PHE A 154 -0.78 11.59 -1.01
C PHE A 154 0.65 11.98 -1.37
N GLU A 155 1.37 12.62 -0.46
CA GLU A 155 2.77 12.97 -0.62
C GLU A 155 3.47 13.26 0.73
N PRO A 156 4.80 13.04 0.82
CA PRO A 156 5.62 12.32 -0.13
C PRO A 156 5.43 10.79 0.01
N LEU A 157 5.40 10.06 -1.11
CA LEU A 157 5.40 8.60 -1.12
C LEU A 157 6.79 7.97 -1.03
N THR A 158 7.85 8.76 -0.86
CA THR A 158 9.21 8.25 -0.60
C THR A 158 9.42 8.06 0.90
N GLY A 159 9.95 6.91 1.30
CA GLY A 159 10.30 6.61 2.69
C GLY A 159 11.60 7.27 3.16
N LYS A 160 12.34 7.89 2.23
CA LYS A 160 13.52 8.69 2.52
C LYS A 160 13.29 10.15 2.15
N LEU A 161 13.56 11.04 3.09
CA LEU A 161 13.49 12.48 2.88
C LEU A 161 14.89 13.10 2.93
N LYS A 162 15.06 14.20 2.19
CA LYS A 162 16.33 14.93 2.14
C LYS A 162 16.46 15.86 3.34
N ARG A 163 17.56 15.75 4.07
CA ARG A 163 17.83 16.54 5.28
C ARG A 163 17.81 18.04 4.99
N VAL A 164 17.30 18.85 5.93
CA VAL A 164 17.26 20.33 5.86
C VAL A 164 16.48 20.87 4.63
N THR A 165 15.63 20.04 4.04
CA THR A 165 14.67 20.50 3.03
C THR A 165 13.33 20.77 3.66
N LYS A 166 12.53 21.60 3.00
CA LYS A 166 11.10 21.74 3.29
C LYS A 166 10.34 20.72 2.48
N VAL A 167 9.42 20.01 3.11
CA VAL A 167 8.54 19.04 2.45
C VAL A 167 7.13 19.18 2.99
N THR A 168 6.15 19.07 2.10
CA THR A 168 4.75 18.98 2.51
C THR A 168 4.40 17.54 2.79
N ILE A 169 3.99 17.24 4.03
CA ILE A 169 3.29 15.98 4.34
C ILE A 169 1.81 16.21 4.06
N HIS A 170 1.24 15.38 3.20
CA HIS A 170 -0.16 15.43 2.81
C HIS A 170 -0.73 14.01 2.85
N CYS A 171 -1.68 13.79 3.74
CA CYS A 171 -2.31 12.49 3.94
C CYS A 171 -3.77 12.64 4.42
N ARG A 172 -4.53 11.57 4.27
CA ARG A 172 -5.85 11.41 4.87
C ARG A 172 -5.78 10.45 6.05
N ILE A 173 -6.35 10.87 7.17
CA ILE A 173 -6.39 10.13 8.44
C ILE A 173 -7.84 10.14 8.96
N PRO A 174 -8.69 9.22 8.47
CA PRO A 174 -10.12 9.22 8.78
C PRO A 174 -10.44 9.12 10.27
N GLY A 175 -11.24 10.06 10.77
CA GLY A 175 -11.77 10.02 12.14
C GLY A 175 -10.74 10.32 13.23
N ALA A 176 -9.60 10.93 12.89
CA ALA A 176 -8.66 11.44 13.88
C ALA A 176 -9.14 12.77 14.48
N ASP A 177 -8.91 12.96 15.78
CA ASP A 177 -9.18 14.23 16.47
C ASP A 177 -8.10 15.26 16.12
N TYR A 178 -6.83 14.84 16.15
CA TYR A 178 -5.68 15.66 15.80
C TYR A 178 -4.47 14.80 15.41
N VAL A 179 -3.52 15.44 14.72
CA VAL A 179 -2.21 14.87 14.37
C VAL A 179 -1.11 15.45 15.26
N CYS A 180 -0.16 14.62 15.62
CA CYS A 180 1.11 15.02 16.24
C CYS A 180 2.28 14.51 15.42
N LEU A 181 3.37 15.27 15.42
CA LEU A 181 4.60 14.90 14.73
C LEU A 181 5.69 14.58 15.75
N SER A 182 6.43 13.51 15.53
CA SER A 182 7.66 13.23 16.26
C SER A 182 8.86 13.51 15.37
N TYR A 183 9.81 14.29 15.88
CA TYR A 183 11.06 14.60 15.22
C TYR A 183 12.19 13.92 15.97
N ASP A 184 12.93 13.03 15.29
CA ASP A 184 14.07 12.30 15.86
C ASP A 184 13.74 11.56 17.19
N GLY A 185 12.49 11.08 17.32
CA GLY A 185 11.98 10.37 18.50
C GLY A 185 11.32 11.26 19.55
N THR A 186 11.40 12.58 19.43
CA THR A 186 10.74 13.53 20.35
C THR A 186 9.39 13.95 19.79
N LEU A 187 8.31 13.59 20.48
CA LEU A 187 6.96 14.02 20.12
C LEU A 187 6.82 15.54 20.32
N SER A 188 6.35 16.23 19.28
CA SER A 188 6.04 17.66 19.33
C SER A 188 4.80 17.90 20.19
N SER A 189 4.80 19.00 20.94
CA SER A 189 3.63 19.49 21.66
C SER A 189 2.54 20.04 20.74
N ASN A 190 2.88 20.33 19.48
CA ASN A 190 1.93 20.86 18.51
C ASN A 190 0.90 19.80 18.14
N LYS A 191 -0.37 20.20 18.21
CA LYS A 191 -1.51 19.43 17.74
C LYS A 191 -2.05 20.10 16.49
N TYR A 192 -2.14 19.35 15.41
CA TYR A 192 -2.65 19.84 14.14
C TYR A 192 -4.05 19.31 13.93
N ASN A 193 -5.00 20.21 13.69
CA ASN A 193 -6.36 19.84 13.34
C ASN A 193 -6.40 19.36 11.88
N LEU A 194 -7.32 18.46 11.58
CA LEU A 194 -7.57 18.00 10.22
C LEU A 194 -8.77 18.74 9.65
N ALA A 195 -8.72 19.03 8.34
CA ALA A 195 -9.88 19.49 7.59
C ALA A 195 -10.35 18.35 6.70
N ASP A 196 -11.60 17.88 6.86
CA ASP A 196 -12.16 16.75 6.10
C ASP A 196 -11.27 15.49 6.15
N ASP A 197 -10.79 15.14 7.34
CA ASP A 197 -9.82 14.06 7.59
C ASP A 197 -8.45 14.25 6.91
N ILE A 198 -8.17 15.41 6.31
CA ILE A 198 -6.91 15.70 5.63
C ILE A 198 -5.96 16.43 6.58
N PHE A 199 -4.75 15.89 6.69
CA PHE A 199 -3.60 16.56 7.27
C PHE A 199 -2.68 17.01 6.14
N LYS A 200 -2.36 18.30 6.10
CA LYS A 200 -1.45 18.88 5.12
C LYS A 200 -0.58 19.97 5.77
N GLU A 201 0.70 19.67 5.97
CA GLU A 201 1.62 20.60 6.62
C GLU A 201 2.99 20.60 5.95
N GLU A 202 3.56 21.80 5.79
CA GLU A 202 4.97 21.96 5.40
C GLU A 202 5.86 21.84 6.64
N ILE A 203 6.82 20.94 6.58
CA ILE A 203 7.77 20.73 7.67
C ILE A 203 9.22 20.87 7.18
N THR A 204 10.11 21.23 8.10
CA THR A 204 11.54 21.15 7.87
C THR A 204 12.04 19.77 8.28
N VAL A 205 12.68 19.06 7.36
CA VAL A 205 13.16 17.69 7.57
C VAL A 205 14.26 17.67 8.64
N PRO A 206 14.10 16.89 9.74
CA PRO A 206 15.06 16.80 10.86
C PRO A 206 16.26 15.95 10.49
N LYS A 207 17.04 15.48 11.47
CA LYS A 207 18.32 14.81 11.21
C LYS A 207 18.19 13.31 10.95
N ARG A 208 17.23 12.62 11.57
CA ARG A 208 17.17 11.14 11.61
C ARG A 208 15.86 10.57 11.10
N GLU A 209 14.74 11.01 11.64
CA GLU A 209 13.42 10.48 11.28
C GLU A 209 12.27 11.44 11.63
N ILE A 210 11.15 11.25 10.95
CA ILE A 210 9.86 11.88 11.28
C ILE A 210 8.82 10.79 11.37
N THR A 211 8.06 10.78 12.45
CA THR A 211 6.92 9.86 12.61
C THR A 211 5.65 10.66 12.80
N ILE A 212 4.61 10.27 12.07
CA ILE A 212 3.28 10.88 12.09
C ILE A 212 2.44 10.06 13.05
N TYR A 213 1.85 10.72 14.04
CA TYR A 213 0.95 10.14 15.01
C TYR A 213 -0.42 10.78 14.90
N ALA A 214 -1.47 10.05 15.26
CA ALA A 214 -2.82 10.62 15.38
C ALA A 214 -3.51 10.18 16.67
N LYS A 215 -4.35 11.06 17.20
CA LYS A 215 -5.28 10.73 18.28
C LYS A 215 -6.63 10.36 17.66
N PHE A 216 -7.24 9.29 18.15
CA PHE A 216 -8.58 8.89 17.75
C PHE A 216 -9.56 8.96 18.94
N PRO A 217 -10.87 9.21 18.69
CA PRO A 217 -11.88 9.37 19.74
C PRO A 217 -12.04 8.16 20.66
N LYS A 218 -11.70 6.95 20.19
CA LYS A 218 -11.92 5.70 20.93
C LYS A 218 -11.08 5.58 22.22
N ASP A 219 -10.07 6.43 22.37
CA ASP A 219 -9.19 6.46 23.54
C ASP A 219 -9.54 7.63 24.47
N GLN A 220 -10.79 7.72 24.96
CA GLN A 220 -11.25 8.88 25.75
C GLN A 220 -10.53 9.04 27.11
N GLU A 221 -9.89 7.98 27.62
CA GLU A 221 -9.23 8.00 28.94
C GLU A 221 -7.69 8.14 28.87
N SER A 222 -7.09 8.10 27.68
CA SER A 222 -5.64 8.22 27.55
C SER A 222 -5.24 9.30 26.54
N ASN A 223 -4.19 10.05 26.87
CA ASN A 223 -3.48 10.91 25.91
C ASN A 223 -2.67 10.07 24.89
N HIS A 224 -3.07 8.81 24.66
CA HIS A 224 -2.39 7.91 23.76
C HIS A 224 -2.58 8.38 22.31
N VAL A 225 -1.48 8.39 21.57
CA VAL A 225 -1.48 8.68 20.14
C VAL A 225 -0.91 7.48 19.41
N GLU A 226 -1.54 7.12 18.31
CA GLU A 226 -1.18 5.95 17.50
C GLU A 226 -0.18 6.36 16.43
N GLY A 227 0.93 5.63 16.31
CA GLY A 227 1.89 5.83 15.23
C GLY A 227 1.26 5.37 13.92
N LEU A 228 1.29 6.21 12.88
CA LEU A 228 0.70 5.89 11.58
C LEU A 228 1.78 5.50 10.58
N PHE A 229 2.73 6.40 10.31
CA PHE A 229 3.82 6.13 9.38
C PHE A 229 5.06 6.95 9.69
N LYS A 230 6.19 6.51 9.16
CA LYS A 230 7.51 7.04 9.44
C LYS A 230 8.35 7.21 8.19
N TYR A 231 9.03 8.34 8.14
CA TYR A 231 10.08 8.66 7.17
C TYR A 231 11.46 8.55 7.81
N THR A 232 12.41 8.01 7.07
CA THR A 232 13.84 8.06 7.41
C THR A 232 14.52 9.19 6.66
N ILE A 233 15.61 9.73 7.20
CA ILE A 233 16.33 10.83 6.55
C ILE A 233 17.59 10.31 5.86
N GLU A 234 17.87 10.81 4.66
CA GLU A 234 19.11 10.48 3.92
C GLU A 234 20.34 10.96 4.71
N ARG A 235 21.28 10.04 4.94
CA ARG A 235 22.60 10.38 5.49
C ARG A 235 23.41 11.06 4.37
N GLN A 236 23.79 12.32 4.56
CA GLN A 236 24.87 12.90 3.76
C GLN A 236 26.18 12.24 4.19
N PHE A 237 26.79 11.46 3.29
CA PHE A 237 28.19 11.13 3.43
C PHE A 237 28.97 12.36 2.96
N TYR A 238 29.63 13.03 3.90
CA TYR A 238 30.72 13.93 3.54
C TYR A 238 31.87 13.02 3.09
N LEU A 239 32.21 13.09 1.79
CA LEU A 239 33.51 12.62 1.33
C LEU A 239 34.52 13.62 1.92
N PHE A 240 35.25 13.18 2.94
CA PHE A 240 36.46 13.85 3.43
C PHE A 240 37.66 13.34 2.65
#